data_AF-A0A522AIA8-F1
#
_entry.id   AF-A0A522AIA8-F1
#
_cell.length_a   1.000
_cell.length_b   1.000
_cell.length_c   1.000
_cell.angle_alpha   90.00
_cell.angle_beta   90.00
_cell.angle_gamma   90.00
#
_symmetry.space_group_name_H-M   'P 1'
#
loop_
_entity.id
_entity.type
_entity.pdbx_description
1 polymer ?
#
loop_
_entity_poly.entity_id
_entity_poly.type
_entity_poly.pdbx_seq_one_letter_code
_entity_poly.pdbx_strand_id
1 'polypeptide(L)'
;MDLRPDVSPVPLSIGAWRLRHVNTFPCRWSAGVYADVSASNSAEAEATALSSWWGQDPGEPPSSNVGIAPLASKPVQTALGGYPAWYVDVLIPTGLDLSQCDGGQLVLWDASDTDVRYALGPSEVNRIWVVGTERGPIVIDAALPLTASGSQKTELQAIVDSIVIEP
;
A
#
# COMPACT_ATOMS: atom_id res chain seq x y z
N MET A 1 -13.67 2.06 -36.05
CA MET A 1 -12.56 2.47 -35.17
C MET A 1 -13.13 2.39 -33.77
N ASP A 2 -13.09 1.19 -33.19
CA ASP A 2 -13.65 0.89 -31.87
C ASP A 2 -12.82 1.59 -30.80
N LEU A 3 -13.44 2.55 -30.12
CA LEU A 3 -12.94 3.08 -28.87
C LEU A 3 -13.11 1.97 -27.82
N ARG A 4 -12.09 1.14 -27.64
CA ARG A 4 -12.02 0.30 -26.45
C ARG A 4 -12.02 1.24 -25.25
N PRO A 5 -12.91 1.03 -24.26
CA PRO A 5 -12.81 1.78 -23.01
C PRO A 5 -11.41 1.52 -22.45
N ASP A 6 -10.73 2.59 -22.10
CA ASP A 6 -9.42 2.60 -21.50
C ASP A 6 -9.46 1.71 -20.24
N VAL A 7 -9.04 0.45 -20.38
CA VAL A 7 -8.96 -0.48 -19.26
C VAL A 7 -7.79 0.02 -18.43
N SER A 8 -8.09 0.68 -17.32
CA SER A 8 -7.06 1.05 -16.35
C SER A 8 -6.20 -0.20 -16.06
N PRO A 9 -4.87 -0.12 -16.18
CA PRO A 9 -3.99 -1.28 -16.11
C PRO A 9 -3.97 -1.93 -14.72
N VAL A 10 -4.59 -1.31 -13.72
CA VAL A 10 -4.65 -1.79 -12.34
C VAL A 10 -5.84 -2.75 -12.18
N PRO A 11 -5.61 -4.07 -11.99
CA PRO A 11 -6.68 -5.00 -11.64
C PRO A 11 -7.13 -4.80 -10.19
N LEU A 12 -8.31 -5.34 -9.87
CA LEU A 12 -8.69 -5.56 -8.48
C LEU A 12 -7.81 -6.66 -7.88
N SER A 13 -7.27 -6.43 -6.69
CA SER A 13 -6.52 -7.45 -5.96
C SER A 13 -6.70 -7.30 -4.45
N ILE A 14 -6.44 -8.38 -3.73
CA ILE A 14 -6.41 -8.39 -2.27
C ILE A 14 -5.23 -9.26 -1.80
N GLY A 15 -4.53 -8.82 -0.77
CA GLY A 15 -3.38 -9.51 -0.20
C GLY A 15 -3.37 -9.43 1.32
N ALA A 16 -2.63 -10.34 1.95
CA ALA A 16 -2.41 -10.38 3.38
C ALA A 16 -0.91 -10.52 3.65
N TRP A 17 -0.37 -9.67 4.53
CA TRP A 17 1.07 -9.48 4.70
C TRP A 17 1.45 -9.37 6.17
N ARG A 18 2.66 -9.80 6.49
CA ARG A 18 3.38 -9.39 7.69
C ARG A 18 4.54 -8.54 7.25
N LEU A 19 4.51 -7.25 7.56
CA LEU A 19 5.54 -6.35 7.06
C LEU A 19 6.85 -6.55 7.82
N ARG A 20 7.94 -6.53 7.08
CA ARG A 20 9.28 -6.38 7.61
C ARG A 20 9.67 -4.92 7.61
N HIS A 21 9.57 -4.28 6.43
CA HIS A 21 9.92 -2.88 6.24
C HIS A 21 8.95 -2.21 5.26
N VAL A 22 8.72 -0.91 5.46
CA VAL A 22 8.07 -0.06 4.45
C VAL A 22 9.16 0.67 3.68
N ASN A 23 9.08 0.63 2.35
CA ASN A 23 10.02 1.35 1.49
C ASN A 23 9.76 2.85 1.63
N THR A 24 10.73 3.59 2.17
CA THR A 24 10.58 5.04 2.29
C THR A 24 10.77 5.72 0.93
N PHE A 25 11.43 5.02 -0.01
CA PHE A 25 11.51 5.44 -1.39
C PHE A 25 11.20 4.31 -2.39
N PRO A 26 9.91 4.00 -2.60
CA PRO A 26 9.47 2.84 -3.40
C PRO A 26 9.99 2.76 -4.84
N CYS A 27 10.37 3.89 -5.44
CA CYS A 27 10.89 3.95 -6.81
C CYS A 27 12.39 3.70 -6.89
N ARG A 28 13.12 3.83 -5.76
CA ARG A 28 14.54 3.49 -5.64
C ARG A 28 14.78 2.45 -4.55
N TRP A 29 13.97 1.40 -4.56
CA TRP A 29 13.97 0.34 -3.56
C TRP A 29 15.32 -0.41 -3.47
N SER A 30 16.17 -0.35 -4.51
CA SER A 30 17.49 -0.99 -4.48
C SER A 30 18.52 -0.23 -3.62
N ALA A 31 18.22 1.03 -3.25
CA ALA A 31 19.09 1.84 -2.40
C ALA A 31 19.13 1.35 -0.94
N GLY A 32 18.26 0.41 -0.55
CA GLY A 32 18.26 -0.14 0.80
C GLY A 32 17.67 0.80 1.85
N VAL A 33 16.89 1.79 1.42
CA VAL A 33 16.33 2.82 2.30
C VAL A 33 14.92 2.43 2.68
N TYR A 34 14.80 1.94 3.91
CA TYR A 34 13.54 1.50 4.47
C TYR A 34 13.39 2.08 5.86
N ALA A 35 12.15 2.03 6.34
CA ALA A 35 11.89 2.24 7.74
C ALA A 35 11.30 0.95 8.34
N ASP A 36 11.95 0.54 9.42
CA ASP A 36 11.75 -0.76 10.04
C ASP A 36 10.52 -0.72 10.93
N VAL A 37 9.42 -1.31 10.44
CA VAL A 37 8.15 -1.38 11.18
C VAL A 37 8.19 -2.46 12.27
N SER A 38 9.08 -3.44 12.14
CA SER A 38 9.18 -4.58 13.07
C SER A 38 9.64 -4.17 14.47
N ALA A 39 10.26 -3.00 14.62
CA ALA A 39 10.71 -2.49 15.91
C ALA A 39 9.57 -2.12 16.87
N SER A 40 8.38 -1.80 16.34
CA SER A 40 7.25 -1.31 17.14
C SER A 40 6.22 -2.39 17.52
N ASN A 41 6.13 -3.46 16.74
CA ASN A 41 5.16 -4.57 16.87
C ASN A 41 3.70 -4.13 17.14
N SER A 42 3.31 -2.92 16.73
CA SER A 42 1.95 -2.40 16.95
C SER A 42 1.31 -1.98 15.64
N ALA A 43 0.01 -2.28 15.51
CA ALA A 43 -0.76 -1.94 14.31
C ALA A 43 -0.83 -0.41 14.08
N GLU A 44 -0.80 0.39 15.15
CA GLU A 44 -0.81 1.86 15.05
C GLU A 44 0.50 2.39 14.45
N ALA A 45 1.64 1.90 14.93
CA ALA A 45 2.94 2.35 14.45
C ALA A 45 3.17 1.92 12.99
N GLU A 46 2.74 0.72 12.63
CA GLU A 46 2.80 0.25 11.24
C GLU A 46 1.83 0.99 10.31
N ALA A 47 0.61 1.32 10.76
CA ALA A 47 -0.28 2.21 10.00
C ALA A 47 0.31 3.62 9.85
N THR A 48 0.97 4.13 10.89
CA THR A 48 1.66 5.42 10.85
C THR A 48 2.79 5.40 9.83
N ALA A 49 3.59 4.33 9.80
CA ALA A 49 4.62 4.11 8.80
C ALA A 49 4.06 4.15 7.36
N LEU A 50 3.03 3.33 7.11
CA LEU A 50 2.31 3.29 5.83
C LEU A 50 1.61 4.61 5.46
N SER A 51 1.43 5.54 6.40
CA SER A 51 0.85 6.85 6.13
C SER A 51 1.86 7.96 5.87
N SER A 52 3.12 7.80 6.27
CA SER A 52 4.04 8.93 6.44
C SER A 52 5.44 8.76 5.87
N TRP A 53 5.86 7.53 5.53
CA TRP A 53 7.25 7.26 5.17
C TRP A 53 7.56 7.37 3.69
N TRP A 54 6.55 7.58 2.84
CA TRP A 54 6.71 7.72 1.40
C TRP A 54 7.49 8.99 1.02
N GLY A 55 8.42 8.84 0.06
CA GLY A 55 9.12 9.96 -0.54
C GLY A 55 10.26 10.51 0.31
N GLN A 56 10.88 9.70 1.16
CA GLN A 56 12.13 10.07 1.86
C GLN A 56 13.32 9.48 1.11
N ASP A 57 13.92 10.29 0.22
CA ASP A 57 15.19 9.98 -0.45
C ASP A 57 16.37 10.52 0.38
N PRO A 58 17.24 9.68 0.94
CA PRO A 58 18.33 10.14 1.79
C PRO A 58 19.32 11.03 1.04
N GLY A 59 19.55 12.22 1.59
CA GLY A 59 20.50 13.19 1.02
C GLY A 59 19.92 14.11 -0.03
N GLU A 60 18.65 13.93 -0.42
CA GLU A 60 17.94 14.80 -1.35
C GLU A 60 16.99 15.77 -0.62
N PRO A 61 16.70 16.95 -1.21
CA PRO A 61 15.71 17.86 -0.65
C PRO A 61 14.31 17.24 -0.71
N PRO A 62 13.38 17.59 0.21
CA PRO A 62 12.02 17.04 0.25
C PRO A 62 11.22 17.19 -1.06
N SER A 63 11.59 18.14 -1.92
CA SER A 63 10.94 18.39 -3.21
C SER A 63 11.34 17.41 -4.33
N SER A 64 12.40 16.62 -4.14
CA SER A 64 12.90 15.65 -5.14
C SER A 64 11.85 14.60 -5.54
N ASN A 65 10.86 14.37 -4.68
CA ASN A 65 9.90 13.28 -4.81
C ASN A 65 8.47 13.74 -5.15
N VAL A 66 8.29 15.04 -5.43
CA VAL A 66 6.99 15.61 -5.80
C VAL A 66 6.56 15.01 -7.14
N GLY A 67 5.60 14.10 -7.09
CA GLY A 67 5.03 13.44 -8.28
C GLY A 67 5.35 11.96 -8.42
N ILE A 68 6.28 11.41 -7.65
CA ILE A 68 6.62 9.97 -7.68
C ILE A 68 6.37 9.22 -6.37
N ALA A 69 6.27 9.94 -5.24
CA ALA A 69 5.93 9.33 -3.95
C ALA A 69 4.44 9.00 -3.85
N PRO A 70 4.07 7.83 -3.29
CA PRO A 70 2.69 7.56 -2.90
C PRO A 70 2.10 8.64 -1.99
N LEU A 71 0.82 8.92 -2.18
CA LEU A 71 0.04 9.84 -1.34
C LEU A 71 -0.83 9.02 -0.39
N ALA A 72 -0.62 9.18 0.91
CA ALA A 72 -1.37 8.40 1.90
C ALA A 72 -2.32 9.27 2.73
N SER A 73 -3.45 8.69 3.14
CA SER A 73 -4.33 9.28 4.13
C SER A 73 -3.72 9.19 5.53
N LYS A 74 -4.25 9.97 6.47
CA LYS A 74 -3.96 9.72 7.89
C LYS A 74 -4.57 8.37 8.33
N PRO A 75 -3.94 7.64 9.26
CA PRO A 75 -4.52 6.44 9.84
C PRO A 75 -5.83 6.76 10.57
N VAL A 76 -6.83 5.90 10.37
CA VAL A 76 -8.13 5.99 11.05
C VAL A 76 -8.40 4.68 11.78
N GLN A 77 -8.80 4.75 13.05
CA GLN A 77 -9.18 3.56 13.81
C GLN A 77 -10.43 2.90 13.24
N THR A 78 -10.42 1.57 13.19
CA THR A 78 -11.52 0.74 12.70
C THR A 78 -11.45 -0.67 13.33
N ALA A 79 -12.20 -1.62 12.79
CA ALA A 79 -12.08 -3.03 13.08
C ALA A 79 -12.16 -3.85 11.78
N LEU A 80 -11.51 -5.02 11.77
CA LEU A 80 -11.61 -6.02 10.69
C LEU A 80 -11.58 -7.43 11.28
N GLY A 81 -12.50 -8.30 10.84
CA GLY A 81 -12.58 -9.67 11.34
C GLY A 81 -12.79 -9.79 12.86
N GLY A 82 -13.33 -8.76 13.51
CA GLY A 82 -13.51 -8.68 14.97
C GLY A 82 -12.31 -8.14 15.76
N TYR A 83 -11.20 -7.79 15.11
CA TYR A 83 -9.99 -7.28 15.75
C TYR A 83 -9.86 -5.76 15.58
N PRO A 84 -9.26 -5.04 16.55
CA PRO A 84 -8.89 -3.64 16.38
C PRO A 84 -7.95 -3.46 15.18
N ALA A 85 -8.24 -2.47 14.35
CA ALA A 85 -7.45 -2.21 13.15
C ALA A 85 -7.28 -0.71 12.89
N TRP A 86 -6.36 -0.39 11.99
CA TRP A 86 -6.15 0.95 11.45
C TRP A 86 -6.30 0.93 9.94
N TYR A 87 -6.98 1.92 9.40
CA TYR A 87 -7.23 2.08 7.98
C TYR A 87 -6.39 3.21 7.39
N VAL A 88 -5.78 2.95 6.23
CA VAL A 88 -5.03 3.92 5.43
C VAL A 88 -5.36 3.73 3.96
N ASP A 89 -5.63 4.81 3.22
CA ASP A 89 -5.61 4.81 1.77
C ASP A 89 -4.24 5.25 1.27
N VAL A 90 -3.68 4.55 0.28
CA VAL A 90 -2.44 4.92 -0.41
C VAL A 90 -2.73 5.04 -1.91
N LEU A 91 -2.51 6.21 -2.48
CA LEU A 91 -2.66 6.49 -3.91
C LEU A 91 -1.29 6.54 -4.59
N ILE A 92 -1.10 5.71 -5.61
CA ILE A 92 0.05 5.79 -6.50
C ILE A 92 -0.16 6.94 -7.48
N PRO A 93 0.81 7.87 -7.64
CA PRO A 93 0.64 9.05 -8.49
C PRO A 93 0.23 8.68 -9.92
N THR A 94 -0.75 9.41 -10.45
CA THR A 94 -1.34 9.12 -11.77
C THR A 94 -0.36 9.34 -12.93
N GLY A 95 0.60 10.26 -12.77
CA GLY A 95 1.64 10.58 -13.75
C GLY A 95 2.98 9.88 -13.51
N LEU A 96 3.04 8.87 -12.62
CA LEU A 96 4.27 8.14 -12.34
C LEU A 96 4.76 7.41 -13.60
N ASP A 97 6.00 7.69 -14.00
CA ASP A 97 6.71 6.93 -15.04
C ASP A 97 7.55 5.84 -14.39
N LEU A 98 7.04 4.60 -14.41
CA LEU A 98 7.73 3.45 -13.83
C LEU A 98 9.09 3.17 -14.47
N SER A 99 9.34 3.61 -15.71
CA SER A 99 10.64 3.42 -16.36
C SER A 99 11.78 4.19 -15.67
N GLN A 100 11.44 5.16 -14.82
CA GLN A 100 12.39 5.91 -14.00
C GLN A 100 12.69 5.23 -12.66
N CYS A 101 11.96 4.16 -12.32
CA CYS A 101 12.17 3.40 -11.10
C CYS A 101 13.14 2.23 -11.31
N ASP A 102 13.74 1.79 -10.21
CA ASP A 102 14.59 0.61 -10.17
C ASP A 102 13.86 -0.59 -10.77
N GLY A 103 14.46 -1.18 -11.81
CA GLY A 103 13.88 -2.33 -12.51
C GLY A 103 12.56 -2.08 -13.22
N GLY A 104 12.13 -0.82 -13.38
CA GLY A 104 10.80 -0.52 -13.93
C GLY A 104 9.66 -0.74 -12.94
N GLN A 105 9.94 -0.78 -11.63
CA GLN A 105 9.03 -1.25 -10.60
C GLN A 105 8.95 -0.28 -9.40
N LEU A 106 7.77 -0.21 -8.79
CA LEU A 106 7.54 0.53 -7.54
C LEU A 106 7.27 -0.47 -6.41
N VAL A 107 8.20 -0.62 -5.46
CA VAL A 107 8.09 -1.58 -4.35
C VAL A 107 7.62 -0.85 -3.10
N LEU A 108 6.41 -1.15 -2.63
CA LEU A 108 5.79 -0.45 -1.49
C LEU A 108 6.34 -0.94 -0.15
N TRP A 109 6.46 -2.26 0.02
CA TRP A 109 6.97 -2.86 1.25
C TRP A 109 7.52 -4.25 1.02
N ASP A 110 8.34 -4.68 1.96
CA ASP A 110 8.91 -6.01 2.04
C ASP A 110 8.19 -6.76 3.15
N ALA A 111 7.78 -7.98 2.87
CA ALA A 111 7.16 -8.88 3.83
C ALA A 111 8.22 -9.71 4.58
N SER A 112 7.84 -10.24 5.74
CA SER A 112 8.71 -11.04 6.61
C SER A 112 9.18 -12.34 5.97
N ASP A 113 8.44 -12.85 4.99
CA ASP A 113 8.71 -14.07 4.23
C ASP A 113 9.50 -13.80 2.93
N THR A 114 10.12 -12.63 2.81
CA THR A 114 10.89 -12.16 1.65
C THR A 114 10.07 -11.84 0.39
N ASP A 115 8.74 -11.92 0.46
CA ASP A 115 7.90 -11.40 -0.60
C ASP A 115 7.88 -9.86 -0.58
N VAL A 116 7.48 -9.26 -1.69
CA VAL A 116 7.43 -7.80 -1.84
C VAL A 116 6.13 -7.38 -2.50
N ARG A 117 5.54 -6.30 -2.00
CA ARG A 117 4.35 -5.72 -2.64
C ARG A 117 4.76 -4.66 -3.64
N TYR A 118 4.68 -5.02 -4.92
CA TYR A 118 4.78 -4.07 -6.02
C TYR A 118 3.47 -3.32 -6.23
N ALA A 119 3.51 -2.02 -6.46
CA ALA A 119 2.36 -1.34 -7.04
C ALA A 119 2.03 -1.94 -8.43
N LEU A 120 0.74 -2.08 -8.71
CA LEU A 120 0.16 -2.56 -9.95
C LEU A 120 0.21 -1.50 -11.05
N GLY A 121 0.33 -0.21 -10.68
CA GLY A 121 0.61 0.86 -11.62
C GLY A 121 0.15 2.24 -11.17
N PRO A 122 0.37 3.26 -12.01
CA PRO A 122 -0.14 4.61 -11.77
C PRO A 122 -1.66 4.62 -11.59
N SER A 123 -2.14 5.49 -10.70
CA SER A 123 -3.57 5.56 -10.33
C SER A 123 -4.11 4.34 -9.58
N GLU A 124 -3.27 3.43 -9.09
CA GLU A 124 -3.69 2.47 -8.09
C GLU A 124 -4.06 3.18 -6.79
N VAL A 125 -5.23 2.86 -6.25
CA VAL A 125 -5.60 3.12 -4.87
C VAL A 125 -5.45 1.81 -4.12
N ASN A 126 -4.62 1.80 -3.09
CA ASN A 126 -4.48 0.69 -2.16
C ASN A 126 -5.20 1.04 -0.86
N ARG A 127 -6.24 0.28 -0.53
CA ARG A 127 -6.99 0.38 0.72
C ARG A 127 -6.36 -0.60 1.71
N ILE A 128 -5.82 -0.10 2.80
CA ILE A 128 -5.00 -0.89 3.71
C ILE A 128 -5.64 -0.94 5.09
N TRP A 129 -5.75 -2.15 5.65
CA TRP A 129 -6.11 -2.40 7.03
C TRP A 129 -4.94 -3.04 7.76
N VAL A 130 -4.42 -2.37 8.78
CA VAL A 130 -3.41 -2.92 9.69
C VAL A 130 -4.14 -3.45 10.91
N VAL A 131 -4.24 -4.77 11.02
CA VAL A 131 -5.03 -5.46 12.04
C VAL A 131 -4.13 -5.91 13.18
N GLY A 132 -4.44 -5.49 14.41
CA GLY A 132 -3.72 -5.93 15.60
C GLY A 132 -4.18 -7.32 16.04
N THR A 133 -3.28 -8.30 16.01
CA THR A 133 -3.52 -9.66 16.52
C THR A 133 -2.59 -9.98 17.69
N GLU A 134 -2.87 -11.06 18.42
CA GLU A 134 -1.98 -11.54 19.50
C GLU A 134 -0.58 -11.94 18.98
N ARG A 135 -0.47 -12.30 17.71
CA ARG A 135 0.79 -12.70 17.06
C ARG A 135 1.51 -11.55 16.35
N GLY A 136 1.06 -10.31 16.59
CA GLY A 136 1.53 -9.11 15.94
C GLY A 136 0.57 -8.58 14.85
N PRO A 137 0.89 -7.42 14.25
CA PRO A 137 0.08 -6.84 13.20
C PRO A 137 0.07 -7.70 11.92
N ILE A 138 -1.06 -7.68 11.23
CA ILE A 138 -1.24 -8.24 9.88
C ILE A 138 -1.81 -7.13 9.00
N VAL A 139 -1.22 -6.93 7.83
CA VAL A 139 -1.69 -5.98 6.84
C VAL A 139 -2.56 -6.69 5.83
N ILE A 140 -3.80 -6.24 5.68
CA ILE A 140 -4.66 -6.59 4.55
C ILE A 140 -4.65 -5.41 3.59
N ASP A 141 -4.27 -5.65 2.34
CA ASP A 141 -4.28 -4.64 1.28
C ASP A 141 -5.32 -5.00 0.24
N ALA A 142 -6.04 -4.02 -0.28
CA ALA A 142 -7.02 -4.20 -1.34
C ALA A 142 -6.83 -3.10 -2.38
N ALA A 143 -6.33 -3.46 -3.55
CA ALA A 143 -6.01 -2.51 -4.60
C ALA A 143 -7.07 -2.46 -5.69
N LEU A 144 -7.28 -1.26 -6.21
CA LEU A 144 -8.25 -0.94 -7.24
C LEU A 144 -7.77 0.27 -8.06
N PRO A 145 -8.21 0.43 -9.32
CA PRO A 145 -7.95 1.65 -10.05
C PRO A 145 -8.70 2.83 -9.42
N LEU A 146 -8.13 4.03 -9.47
CA LEU A 146 -8.76 5.27 -9.00
C LEU A 146 -10.14 5.51 -9.66
N THR A 147 -10.30 5.04 -10.90
CA THR A 147 -11.52 5.12 -11.71
C THR A 147 -12.52 4.00 -11.45
N ALA A 148 -12.26 3.09 -10.50
CA ALA A 148 -13.15 1.98 -10.19
C ALA A 148 -14.59 2.46 -9.95
N SER A 149 -15.55 1.73 -10.52
CA SER A 149 -16.97 2.02 -10.39
C SER A 149 -17.46 1.83 -8.96
N GLY A 150 -18.65 2.37 -8.66
CA GLY A 150 -19.32 2.11 -7.39
C GLY A 150 -19.51 0.62 -7.12
N SER A 151 -19.88 -0.17 -8.13
CA SER A 151 -20.09 -1.62 -7.98
C SER A 151 -18.79 -2.37 -7.67
N GLN A 152 -17.67 -2.02 -8.32
CA GLN A 152 -16.36 -2.62 -8.02
C GLN A 152 -15.91 -2.30 -6.59
N LYS A 153 -16.13 -1.06 -6.14
CA LYS A 153 -15.83 -0.65 -4.76
C LYS A 153 -16.68 -1.42 -3.75
N THR A 154 -17.97 -1.60 -4.02
CA THR A 154 -18.87 -2.38 -3.16
C THR A 154 -18.50 -3.86 -3.14
N GLU A 155 -18.17 -4.45 -4.28
CA GLU A 155 -17.73 -5.85 -4.37
C GLU A 155 -16.45 -6.09 -3.58
N LEU A 156 -15.44 -5.22 -3.76
CA LEU A 156 -14.19 -5.31 -2.99
C LEU A 156 -14.44 -5.13 -1.49
N GLN A 157 -15.32 -4.21 -1.10
CA GLN A 157 -15.70 -4.05 0.31
C GLN A 157 -16.38 -5.30 0.86
N ALA A 158 -17.25 -5.97 0.10
CA ALA A 158 -17.89 -7.21 0.53
C ALA A 158 -16.88 -8.34 0.74
N ILE A 159 -15.83 -8.41 -0.09
CA ILE A 159 -14.72 -9.36 0.12
C ILE A 159 -13.99 -9.04 1.43
N VAL A 160 -13.64 -7.76 1.66
CA VAL A 160 -12.98 -7.33 2.90
C VAL A 160 -13.84 -7.63 4.12
N ASP A 161 -15.13 -7.33 4.07
CA ASP A 161 -16.07 -7.58 5.18
C ASP A 161 -16.25 -9.07 5.49
N SER A 162 -15.94 -9.95 4.51
CA SER A 162 -15.98 -11.41 4.68
C SER A 162 -14.72 -12.01 5.31
N ILE A 163 -13.67 -11.21 5.53
CA ILE A 163 -12.41 -11.69 6.09
C ILE A 163 -12.61 -12.18 7.52
N VAL A 164 -12.18 -13.41 7.76
CA VAL A 164 -12.09 -14.03 9.08
C VAL A 164 -10.62 -14.18 9.43
N ILE A 165 -10.24 -13.75 10.64
CA ILE A 165 -8.88 -13.87 11.15
C ILE A 165 -8.87 -14.95 12.22
N GLU A 166 -8.17 -16.04 11.93
CA GLU A 166 -8.03 -17.18 12.83
C GLU A 166 -6.88 -16.96 13.84
N PRO A 167 -7.01 -17.46 15.09
CA PRO A 167 -6.00 -17.29 16.14
C PRO A 167 -4.63 -17.94 15.88
#